data_AF-A0A0F9D1V3-F1
#
_entry.id   AF-A0A0F9D1V3-F1
#
_cell.length_a   1.000
_cell.length_b   1.000
_cell.length_c   1.000
_cell.angle_alpha   90.00
_cell.angle_beta   90.00
_cell.angle_gamma   90.00
#
_symmetry.space_group_name_H-M   'P 1'
#
loop_
_entity.id
_entity.type
_entity.pdbx_description
1 polymer ?
#
loop_
_entity_poly.entity_id
_entity_poly.type
_entity_poly.pdbx_seq_one_letter_code
_entity_poly.pdbx_strand_id
1 'polypeptide(L)' 'DRYPVGYPVGVVTSVNMVSGSAYLKVLLEPSARIDRSRHLLLLFSTVEELGAGDDARE' A
#
# COMPACT_ATOMS: atom_id res chain seq x y z
N ASP A 1 -9.76 -0.82 9.73
CA ASP A 1 -8.58 -0.70 8.86
C ASP A 1 -7.39 -1.46 9.38
N ARG A 2 -6.58 -2.04 8.47
CA ARG A 2 -5.34 -2.78 8.83
C ARG A 2 -4.05 -2.08 8.38
N TYR A 3 -4.13 -1.18 7.41
CA TYR A 3 -2.97 -0.46 6.87
C TYR A 3 -3.27 1.04 6.83
N PRO A 4 -2.29 1.91 7.14
CA PRO A 4 -2.49 3.35 7.08
C PRO A 4 -2.74 3.81 5.64
N VAL A 5 -3.48 4.91 5.51
CA VAL A 5 -3.68 5.56 4.21
C VAL A 5 -2.32 5.95 3.61
N GLY A 6 -2.14 5.71 2.31
CA GLY A 6 -0.89 5.99 1.61
C GLY A 6 0.19 4.92 1.75
N TYR A 7 -0.07 3.80 2.45
CA TYR A 7 0.89 2.69 2.50
C TYR A 7 1.13 2.13 1.08
N PRO A 8 2.40 1.99 0.64
CA PRO A 8 2.70 1.58 -0.73
C PRO A 8 2.31 0.12 -0.97
N VAL A 9 1.60 -0.12 -2.07
CA VAL A 9 1.14 -1.47 -2.46
C VAL A 9 1.85 -1.91 -3.74
N GLY A 10 1.75 -1.12 -4.80
CA GLY A 10 2.25 -1.49 -6.12
C GLY A 10 1.90 -0.48 -7.20
N VAL A 11 2.41 -0.71 -8.40
CA VAL A 11 2.07 0.05 -9.60
C VAL A 11 1.09 -0.74 -10.45
N VAL A 12 0.03 -0.12 -10.94
CA VAL A 12 -0.96 -0.79 -11.80
C VAL A 12 -0.34 -1.13 -13.15
N THR A 13 -0.43 -2.40 -13.56
CA THR A 13 0.10 -2.88 -14.83
C THR A 13 -0.98 -3.26 -15.85
N SER A 14 -2.19 -3.58 -15.39
CA SER A 14 -3.31 -3.89 -16.28
C SER A 14 -4.65 -3.68 -15.59
N VAL A 15 -5.64 -3.25 -16.36
CA VAL A 15 -7.04 -3.15 -15.93
C VAL A 15 -7.88 -3.92 -16.93
N ASN A 16 -8.53 -4.99 -16.46
CA ASN A 16 -9.36 -5.86 -17.28
C ASN A 16 -10.82 -5.70 -16.91
N MET A 17 -11.62 -5.29 -17.90
CA MET A 17 -13.06 -5.21 -17.79
C MET A 17 -13.67 -6.42 -18.47
N VAL A 18 -14.25 -7.32 -17.67
CA VAL A 18 -14.98 -8.48 -18.20
C VAL A 18 -16.44 -8.08 -18.35
N SER A 19 -16.96 -8.15 -19.57
CA SER A 19 -18.37 -7.84 -19.85
C SER A 19 -19.28 -8.70 -18.97
N GLY A 20 -20.25 -8.08 -18.31
CA GLY A 20 -21.16 -8.71 -17.35
C GLY A 20 -20.62 -8.81 -15.92
N SER A 21 -19.37 -8.43 -15.66
CA SER A 21 -18.85 -8.31 -14.30
C SER A 21 -19.19 -6.94 -13.69
N ALA A 22 -19.65 -6.94 -12.43
CA ALA A 22 -19.86 -5.70 -11.68
C ALA A 22 -18.55 -5.02 -11.23
N TYR A 23 -17.42 -5.72 -11.36
CA TYR A 23 -16.11 -5.25 -10.89
C TYR A 23 -15.03 -5.41 -11.95
N LEU A 24 -14.04 -4.51 -11.88
CA LEU A 24 -12.83 -4.56 -12.67
C LEU A 24 -11.79 -5.46 -12.01
N LYS A 25 -11.03 -6.19 -12.82
CA LYS A 25 -9.86 -6.92 -12.34
C LYS A 25 -8.60 -6.09 -12.64
N VAL A 26 -7.98 -5.59 -11.59
CA VAL A 26 -6.75 -4.78 -11.68
C VAL A 26 -5.56 -5.63 -11.28
N LEU A 27 -4.53 -5.65 -12.12
CA LEU A 27 -3.24 -6.27 -11.81
C LEU A 27 -2.25 -5.18 -11.42
N LEU A 28 -1.42 -5.49 -10.42
CA LEU A 28 -0.36 -4.61 -9.95
C LEU A 28 0.97 -5.35 -9.92
N GLU A 29 2.05 -4.62 -10.18
CA GLU A 29 3.41 -5.00 -9.80
C GLU A 29 3.64 -4.58 -8.34
N PRO A 30 3.88 -5.52 -7.40
CA PRO A 30 4.09 -5.18 -6.00
C PRO A 30 5.34 -4.32 -5.80
N SER A 31 5.23 -3.24 -5.03
CA SER A 31 6.39 -2.39 -4.70
C SER A 31 7.34 -3.07 -3.72
N ALA A 32 6.83 -4.00 -2.89
CA ALA A 32 7.62 -4.71 -1.90
C ALA A 32 8.36 -5.90 -2.53
N ARG A 33 9.69 -5.95 -2.35
CA ARG A 33 10.56 -7.04 -2.82
C ARG A 33 10.89 -8.00 -1.67
N ILE A 34 9.86 -8.63 -1.10
CA ILE A 34 9.97 -9.48 0.10
C ILE A 34 10.98 -10.62 -0.07
N ASP A 35 11.12 -11.14 -1.29
CA ASP A 35 12.06 -12.23 -1.63
C ASP A 35 13.53 -11.87 -1.36
N ARG A 36 13.86 -10.58 -1.22
CA ARG A 36 15.22 -10.09 -0.94
C ARG A 36 15.29 -9.23 0.33
N SER A 37 14.19 -9.08 1.06
CA SER A 37 14.12 -8.23 2.25
C SER A 37 14.69 -8.95 3.46
N ARG A 38 15.76 -8.38 4.03
CA ARG A 38 16.33 -8.87 5.30
C ARG A 38 15.70 -8.23 6.55
N HIS A 39 14.93 -7.18 6.35
CA HIS A 39 14.32 -6.39 7.42
C HIS A 39 12.87 -6.12 7.08
N LEU A 40 12.00 -6.25 8.09
CA LEU A 40 10.57 -6.00 7.99
C LEU A 40 10.17 -5.00 9.08
N LEU A 41 9.30 -4.05 8.73
CA LEU A 41 8.68 -3.14 9.69
C LEU A 41 7.32 -3.72 10.08
N LEU A 42 7.11 -3.93 11.38
CA LEU A 42 5.81 -4.31 11.91
C LEU A 42 4.98 -3.04 12.14
N LEU A 43 3.83 -2.96 11.47
CA LEU A 43 2.84 -1.92 11.71
C LEU A 43 1.77 -2.48 12.64
N PHE A 44 1.51 -1.76 13.73
CA PHE A 44 0.42 -2.05 14.66
C PHE A 44 -0.74 -1.11 14.35
N SER A 45 -1.99 -1.55 14.50
CA SER A 45 -3.18 -0.78 14.13
C SER A 45 -3.52 0.40 15.07
N THR A 46 -2.55 0.87 15.86
CA THR A 46 -2.68 2.03 16.77
C THR A 46 -2.03 3.26 16.16
N VAL A 47 -2.17 3.46 14.85
CA VAL A 47 -1.42 4.44 14.08
C VAL A 47 -2.37 5.29 13.24
N GLU A 48 -3.06 6.22 13.90
CA GLU A 48 -3.55 7.44 13.23
C GLU A 48 -2.42 8.48 13.07
N GLU A 49 -1.27 8.30 13.73
CA GLU A 49 -0.23 9.33 13.90
C GLU A 49 1.12 9.05 13.21
N LEU A 50 1.21 8.16 12.21
CA LEU A 50 2.38 8.16 11.31
C LEU A 50 2.07 8.96 10.04
N GLY A 51 1.49 10.15 10.24
CA GLY A 51 1.55 11.24 9.28
C GLY A 51 2.82 12.03 9.55
N ALA A 52 3.73 12.06 8.58
CA ALA A 52 4.85 12.99 8.60
C ALA A 52 4.32 14.41 8.81
N GLY A 53 4.62 15.01 9.98
CA GLY A 53 4.24 16.38 10.27
C GLY A 53 4.31 16.77 11.74
N ASP A 54 5.52 16.86 12.34
CA ASP A 54 5.86 17.93 13.29
C ASP A 54 7.37 18.13 13.52
N ASP A 55 8.21 18.09 12.46
CA ASP A 55 9.62 18.53 12.57
C ASP A 55 9.84 19.86 11.83
N ALA A 56 8.89 20.78 11.93
CA ALA A 56 9.01 22.16 11.44
C ALA A 56 8.90 23.20 12.56
N ARG A 57 9.23 22.84 13.80
CA ARG A 57 9.41 23.77 14.92
C ARG A 57 10.48 23.29 15.90
N GLU A 58 11.73 23.64 15.61
CA GLU A 58 12.62 24.30 16.59
C GLU A 58 13.70 25.10 15.87
#